data_AF-A0A7J6FGM7-F1
#
_entry.id   AF-A0A7J6FGM7-F1
#
_cell.length_a   1.000
_cell.length_b   1.000
_cell.length_c   1.000
_cell.angle_alpha   90.00
_cell.angle_beta   90.00
_cell.angle_gamma   90.00
#
_symmetry.space_group_name_H-M   'P 1'
#
loop_
_entity.id
_entity.type
_entity.pdbx_description
1 polymer ?
#
loop_
_entity_poly.entity_id
_entity_poly.type
_entity_poly.pdbx_seq_one_letter_code
_entity_poly.pdbx_strand_id
1 'polypeptide(L)'
;MNVLKCDIRDVKLKVLGEDAWDFPNKDIDYPTTSLSPLVTLNDLIHKLPNDELSRLKRLFNWDEEKEESKHMSDDDDDDDDDDKTDEIVDIKGHLVPFNLASVIKYLLHKHGDITTNSREFYSKEFKSICFYFVCKVMKEMHTTLVTDITKHLRQQWYHYIIFVEIYADIEVGFMWESLRKITRNFYYQQVSKVLETEFLMKIEKKKDELLNKISKLRKKIDEYNAGLENRKKLYECSRKKGTLKEGLEMENNFRWKSARAWDIGVFFSEWENKDSLNLELILVELGSTDASKPITHVSVNFFSSPSSVLC
;
A
#
# COMPACT_ATOMS: atom_id res chain seq x y z
N MET A 1 -11.04 -16.14 28.64
CA MET A 1 -9.97 -15.12 28.54
C MET A 1 -8.98 -15.67 27.52
N ASN A 2 -9.17 -15.34 26.24
CA ASN A 2 -8.33 -15.85 25.15
C ASN A 2 -7.56 -14.66 24.59
N VAL A 3 -6.28 -14.60 24.94
CA VAL A 3 -5.34 -13.61 24.44
C VAL A 3 -4.75 -14.17 23.16
N LEU A 4 -5.12 -13.59 22.01
CA LEU A 4 -4.43 -13.84 20.75
C LEU A 4 -3.11 -13.06 20.80
N LYS A 5 -2.04 -13.76 21.21
CA LYS A 5 -0.66 -13.35 20.94
C LYS A 5 -0.36 -13.70 19.47
N CYS A 6 -0.75 -12.83 18.54
CA CYS A 6 -0.03 -12.74 17.27
C CYS A 6 1.08 -11.72 17.46
N ASP A 7 2.23 -12.18 17.97
CA ASP A 7 3.47 -11.41 17.95
C ASP A 7 3.96 -11.43 16.49
N ILE A 8 3.67 -10.36 15.74
CA ILE A 8 4.05 -10.21 14.32
C ILE A 8 5.58 -10.04 14.18
N ARG A 9 6.31 -9.96 15.31
CA ARG A 9 7.77 -9.81 15.36
C ARG A 9 8.54 -11.01 14.80
N ASP A 10 7.90 -12.17 14.63
CA ASP A 10 8.52 -13.36 14.04
C ASP A 10 8.13 -13.60 12.57
N VAL A 11 7.44 -12.64 11.92
CA VAL A 11 7.23 -12.72 10.47
C VAL A 11 8.55 -12.34 9.80
N LYS A 12 9.38 -13.34 9.49
CA LYS A 12 10.49 -13.19 8.54
C LYS A 12 9.93 -12.50 7.30
N LEU A 13 10.29 -11.23 7.11
CA LEU A 13 9.99 -10.47 5.90
C LEU A 13 10.69 -11.20 4.76
N LYS A 14 9.95 -12.07 4.08
CA LYS A 14 10.45 -12.81 2.95
C LYS A 14 10.69 -11.80 1.83
N VAL A 15 11.88 -11.81 1.27
CA VAL A 15 12.18 -11.06 0.05
C VAL A 15 11.23 -11.62 -1.02
N LEU A 16 10.31 -10.80 -1.55
CA LEU A 16 9.34 -11.26 -2.55
C LEU A 16 10.00 -11.79 -3.83
N GLY A 17 11.26 -11.42 -4.03
CA GLY A 17 12.11 -11.92 -5.09
C GLY A 17 12.34 -13.43 -5.02
N GLU A 18 12.51 -14.03 -3.83
CA GLU A 18 12.92 -15.44 -3.72
C GLU A 18 11.90 -16.40 -4.36
N ASP A 19 10.60 -16.12 -4.20
CA ASP A 19 9.54 -16.99 -4.75
C ASP A 19 9.20 -16.68 -6.22
N ALA A 20 9.55 -15.47 -6.69
CA ALA A 20 9.27 -15.04 -8.05
C ALA A 20 10.43 -15.37 -9.00
N TRP A 21 11.66 -15.29 -8.50
CA TRP A 21 12.88 -15.50 -9.23
C TRP A 21 13.85 -16.32 -8.39
N ASP A 22 13.89 -17.63 -8.63
CA ASP A 22 15.02 -18.44 -8.22
C ASP A 22 16.23 -18.04 -9.08
N PHE A 23 16.90 -16.94 -8.75
CA PHE A 23 18.21 -16.66 -9.32
C PHE A 23 19.13 -17.77 -8.81
N PRO A 24 19.62 -18.67 -9.70
CA PRO A 24 20.52 -19.69 -9.26
C PRO A 24 21.79 -18.99 -8.75
N ASN A 25 22.11 -19.17 -7.47
CA ASN A 25 23.44 -18.85 -6.93
C ASN A 25 24.55 -19.69 -7.58
N LYS A 26 24.19 -20.65 -8.45
CA LYS A 26 25.13 -21.40 -9.27
C LYS A 26 25.44 -20.58 -10.51
N ASP A 27 26.71 -20.26 -10.68
CA ASP A 27 27.23 -19.57 -11.86
C ASP A 27 26.77 -20.30 -13.13
N ILE A 28 25.93 -19.63 -13.92
CA ILE A 28 25.59 -20.11 -15.26
C ILE A 28 26.79 -19.78 -16.15
N ASP A 29 27.47 -20.83 -16.60
CA ASP A 29 28.67 -20.70 -17.44
C ASP A 29 28.28 -20.24 -18.85
N TYR A 30 28.25 -18.91 -19.01
CA TYR A 30 28.20 -18.26 -20.31
C TYR A 30 29.54 -17.58 -20.60
N PRO A 31 30.11 -17.78 -21.80
CA PRO A 31 31.30 -17.06 -22.21
C PRO A 31 31.01 -15.57 -22.12
N THR A 32 31.79 -14.87 -21.30
CA THR A 32 31.65 -13.44 -21.06
C THR A 32 32.90 -12.79 -21.62
N THR A 33 32.74 -11.98 -22.66
CA THR A 33 33.86 -11.24 -23.23
C THR A 33 33.87 -9.87 -22.59
N SER A 34 34.86 -9.60 -21.74
CA SER A 34 35.12 -8.24 -21.27
C SER A 34 35.60 -7.41 -22.46
N LEU A 35 34.97 -6.25 -22.66
CA LEU A 35 35.33 -5.33 -23.72
C LEU A 35 36.32 -4.29 -23.19
N SER A 36 37.39 -4.04 -23.93
CA SER A 36 38.27 -2.88 -23.73
C SER A 36 37.98 -1.86 -24.84
N PRO A 37 37.86 -0.53 -24.61
CA PRO A 37 37.82 0.22 -23.36
C PRO A 37 36.39 0.35 -22.79
N LEU A 38 36.30 1.01 -21.63
CA LEU A 38 35.14 1.19 -20.77
C LEU A 38 33.97 1.89 -21.50
N VAL A 39 33.10 1.10 -22.14
CA VAL A 39 31.85 1.59 -22.72
C VAL A 39 30.86 1.80 -21.59
N THR A 40 30.25 2.97 -21.51
CA THR A 40 29.20 3.31 -20.55
C THR A 40 27.81 3.20 -21.20
N LEU A 41 26.73 3.18 -20.39
CA LEU A 41 25.37 3.25 -20.93
C LEU A 41 25.15 4.54 -21.73
N ASN A 42 25.79 5.64 -21.31
CA ASN A 42 25.74 6.90 -22.03
C ASN A 42 26.37 6.79 -23.43
N ASP A 43 27.47 6.04 -23.56
CA ASP A 43 28.08 5.78 -24.86
C ASP A 43 27.16 4.97 -25.78
N LEU A 44 26.34 4.05 -25.23
CA LEU A 44 25.32 3.35 -26.01
C LEU A 44 24.23 4.30 -26.50
N ILE A 45 23.79 5.21 -25.64
CA ILE A 45 22.77 6.22 -25.97
C ILE A 45 23.26 7.15 -27.08
N HIS A 46 24.52 7.61 -27.03
CA HIS A 46 25.09 8.48 -28.06
C HIS A 46 25.32 7.78 -29.41
N LYS A 47 25.41 6.44 -29.42
CA LYS A 47 25.51 5.64 -30.64
C LYS A 47 24.15 5.34 -31.29
N LEU A 48 23.05 5.72 -30.65
CA LEU A 48 21.73 5.47 -31.21
C LEU A 48 21.47 6.31 -32.47
N PRO A 49 20.92 5.71 -33.54
CA PRO A 49 20.21 6.43 -34.59
C PRO A 49 19.21 7.44 -34.04
N ASN A 50 19.04 8.57 -34.74
CA ASN A 50 18.19 9.68 -34.30
C ASN A 50 16.72 9.25 -34.04
N ASP A 51 16.19 8.29 -34.80
CA ASP A 51 14.82 7.81 -34.62
C ASP A 51 14.67 6.95 -33.36
N GLU A 52 15.68 6.12 -33.03
CA GLU A 52 15.74 5.35 -31.79
C GLU A 52 15.94 6.26 -30.57
N LEU A 53 16.85 7.23 -30.67
CA LEU A 53 17.06 8.24 -29.63
C LEU A 53 15.79 9.06 -29.38
N SER A 54 15.07 9.46 -30.44
CA SER A 54 13.81 10.20 -30.32
C SER A 54 12.71 9.40 -29.62
N ARG A 55 12.69 8.07 -29.80
CA ARG A 55 11.76 7.18 -29.09
C ARG A 55 12.11 7.10 -27.61
N LEU A 56 13.39 6.96 -27.29
CA LEU A 56 13.89 6.95 -25.92
C LEU A 56 13.55 8.29 -25.22
N LYS A 57 13.77 9.42 -25.89
CA LYS A 57 13.43 10.77 -25.40
C LYS A 57 11.94 11.02 -25.17
N ARG A 58 11.05 10.32 -25.88
CA ARG A 58 9.60 10.51 -25.72
C ARG A 58 9.06 10.03 -24.36
N LEU A 59 9.72 9.06 -23.74
CA LEU A 59 9.20 8.36 -22.56
C LEU A 59 9.96 8.62 -21.27
N PHE A 60 11.17 9.16 -21.37
CA PHE A 60 11.97 9.54 -20.23
C PHE A 60 12.12 11.05 -20.19
N ASN A 61 12.11 11.63 -18.99
CA ASN A 61 12.50 13.01 -18.82
C ASN A 61 14.02 13.08 -18.95
N TRP A 62 14.50 13.97 -19.81
CA TRP A 62 15.92 14.25 -19.98
C TRP A 62 16.19 15.61 -19.39
N ASP A 63 17.13 15.67 -18.46
CA ASP A 63 17.62 16.95 -17.93
C ASP A 63 18.55 17.56 -18.98
N GLU A 64 17.96 18.13 -20.05
CA GLU A 64 18.72 18.79 -21.13
C GLU A 64 19.32 20.14 -20.67
N GLU A 65 19.12 20.54 -19.42
CA GLU A 65 19.35 21.90 -18.91
C GLU A 65 20.35 21.99 -17.75
N LYS A 66 21.63 21.62 -17.92
CA LYS A 66 22.70 22.06 -16.98
C LYS A 66 24.08 22.36 -17.55
N GLU A 67 24.34 22.18 -18.85
CA GLU A 67 25.70 22.41 -19.38
C GLU A 67 26.03 23.88 -19.71
N GLU A 68 25.07 24.82 -19.70
CA GLU A 68 25.32 26.18 -20.19
C GLU A 68 25.73 27.23 -19.12
N SER A 69 25.95 26.88 -17.84
CA SER A 69 26.35 27.90 -16.84
C SER A 69 27.18 27.41 -15.65
N LYS A 70 28.25 26.63 -15.89
CA LYS A 70 29.36 26.56 -14.91
C LYS A 70 30.25 27.80 -15.05
N HIS A 71 29.78 28.91 -14.46
CA HIS A 71 30.60 30.09 -14.18
C HIS A 71 31.56 29.73 -13.03
N MET A 72 32.86 29.95 -13.24
CA MET A 72 33.96 29.69 -12.32
C MET A 72 33.67 30.22 -10.91
N SER A 73 33.51 29.31 -9.94
CA SER A 73 33.76 29.60 -8.53
C SER A 73 34.88 28.66 -8.09
N ASP A 74 36.08 29.23 -7.99
CA ASP A 74 37.32 28.59 -7.55
C ASP A 74 37.26 28.41 -6.02
N ASP A 75 36.62 27.35 -5.54
CA ASP A 75 36.79 26.94 -4.13
C ASP A 75 36.94 25.41 -4.09
N ASP A 76 38.15 25.02 -3.70
CA ASP A 76 38.70 23.68 -3.63
C ASP A 76 38.07 22.87 -2.47
N ASP A 77 37.32 21.82 -2.78
CA ASP A 77 37.05 20.72 -1.85
C ASP A 77 37.09 19.39 -2.64
N ASP A 78 38.24 18.72 -2.54
CA ASP A 78 38.58 17.42 -3.16
C ASP A 78 37.83 16.27 -2.48
N ASP A 79 36.51 16.15 -2.71
CA ASP A 79 35.79 14.89 -2.48
C ASP A 79 35.86 14.05 -3.76
N ASP A 80 36.94 13.25 -3.87
CA ASP A 80 37.10 12.17 -4.85
C ASP A 80 36.04 11.07 -4.59
N ASP A 81 34.78 11.35 -4.93
CA ASP A 81 33.79 10.32 -5.18
C ASP A 81 34.20 9.60 -6.46
N ASP A 82 35.01 8.55 -6.30
CA ASP A 82 35.34 7.55 -7.32
C ASP A 82 34.02 7.01 -7.94
N ASP A 83 33.53 7.70 -8.97
CA ASP A 83 32.40 7.28 -9.79
C ASP A 83 32.85 6.00 -10.51
N LYS A 84 32.59 4.87 -9.85
CA LYS A 84 32.86 3.54 -10.38
C LYS A 84 31.93 3.31 -11.54
N THR A 85 32.38 3.75 -12.70
CA THR A 85 31.74 3.49 -13.98
C THR A 85 31.58 1.98 -14.14
N ASP A 86 30.32 1.52 -14.15
CA ASP A 86 29.99 0.10 -14.28
C ASP A 86 30.58 -0.47 -15.59
N GLU A 87 31.52 -1.41 -15.47
CA GLU A 87 32.10 -2.12 -16.63
C GLU A 87 30.98 -2.76 -17.46
N ILE A 88 30.93 -2.52 -18.77
CA ILE A 88 29.99 -3.18 -19.68
C ILE A 88 30.61 -4.47 -20.24
N VAL A 89 29.84 -5.56 -20.20
CA VAL A 89 30.21 -6.86 -20.74
C VAL A 89 29.31 -7.26 -21.91
N ASP A 90 29.87 -7.97 -22.89
CA ASP A 90 29.10 -8.57 -23.97
C ASP A 90 28.67 -9.99 -23.59
N ILE A 91 27.36 -10.20 -23.51
CA ILE A 91 26.74 -11.51 -23.26
C ILE A 91 25.86 -11.86 -24.45
N LYS A 92 26.36 -12.77 -25.30
CA LYS A 92 25.69 -13.23 -26.53
C LYS A 92 25.29 -12.11 -27.51
N GLY A 93 26.06 -11.02 -27.57
CA GLY A 93 25.77 -9.87 -28.41
C GLY A 93 24.94 -8.78 -27.72
N HIS A 94 24.68 -8.89 -26.42
CA HIS A 94 24.02 -7.84 -25.64
C HIS A 94 25.02 -7.16 -24.71
N LEU A 95 25.09 -5.84 -24.81
CA LEU A 95 25.97 -5.03 -23.98
C LEU A 95 25.23 -4.65 -22.70
N VAL A 96 25.69 -5.17 -21.56
CA VAL A 96 25.07 -4.86 -20.26
C VAL A 96 26.11 -4.52 -19.20
N PRO A 97 25.78 -3.65 -18.23
CA PRO A 97 26.59 -3.47 -17.03
C PRO A 97 26.90 -4.80 -16.33
N PHE A 98 28.13 -4.95 -15.84
CA PHE A 98 28.64 -6.16 -15.20
C PHE A 98 27.79 -6.56 -13.98
N ASN A 99 27.31 -5.57 -13.22
CA ASN A 99 26.43 -5.78 -12.07
C ASN A 99 25.04 -6.36 -12.43
N LEU A 100 24.70 -6.44 -13.72
CA LEU A 100 23.49 -7.05 -14.29
C LEU A 100 23.80 -8.33 -15.10
N ALA A 101 25.07 -8.70 -15.25
CA ALA A 101 25.50 -9.86 -16.04
C ALA A 101 24.82 -11.17 -15.59
N SER A 102 24.71 -11.41 -14.29
CA SER A 102 24.03 -12.59 -13.75
C SER A 102 22.54 -12.62 -14.10
N VAL A 103 21.88 -11.46 -14.11
CA VAL A 103 20.45 -11.32 -14.41
C VAL A 103 20.19 -11.64 -15.88
N ILE A 104 20.98 -11.08 -16.80
CA ILE A 104 20.81 -11.38 -18.23
C ILE A 104 21.15 -12.85 -18.55
N LYS A 105 22.16 -13.43 -17.91
CA LYS A 105 22.50 -14.86 -18.07
C LYS A 105 21.32 -15.74 -17.66
N TYR A 106 20.72 -15.45 -16.50
CA TYR A 106 19.53 -16.14 -16.04
C TYR A 106 18.34 -15.95 -16.98
N LEU A 107 18.11 -14.72 -17.44
CA LEU A 107 17.03 -14.39 -18.37
C LEU A 107 17.17 -15.19 -19.68
N LEU A 108 18.36 -15.16 -20.29
CA LEU A 108 18.65 -15.88 -21.54
C LEU A 108 18.61 -17.39 -21.37
N HIS A 109 18.99 -17.91 -20.20
CA HIS A 109 18.90 -19.33 -19.90
C HIS A 109 17.45 -19.80 -19.76
N LYS A 110 16.63 -19.04 -19.04
CA LYS A 110 15.26 -19.42 -18.70
C LYS A 110 14.26 -19.16 -19.82
N HIS A 111 14.40 -18.05 -20.51
CA HIS A 111 13.44 -17.58 -21.51
C HIS A 111 13.98 -17.65 -22.94
N GLY A 112 15.27 -18.00 -23.12
CA GLY A 112 15.93 -17.87 -24.41
C GLY A 112 16.21 -16.40 -24.75
N ASP A 113 16.52 -16.14 -26.02
CA ASP A 113 16.63 -14.77 -26.51
C ASP A 113 15.21 -14.19 -26.69
N ILE A 114 14.83 -13.29 -25.79
CA ILE A 114 13.52 -12.63 -25.81
C ILE A 114 13.37 -11.59 -26.93
N THR A 115 14.41 -11.39 -27.76
CA THR A 115 14.39 -10.49 -28.92
C THR A 115 14.10 -11.20 -30.25
N THR A 116 13.78 -12.50 -30.24
CA THR A 116 13.51 -13.25 -31.49
C THR A 116 12.35 -12.70 -32.31
N ASN A 117 11.38 -12.06 -31.67
CA ASN A 117 10.26 -11.39 -32.35
C ASN A 117 10.54 -9.91 -32.62
N SER A 118 11.63 -9.37 -32.06
CA SER A 118 11.98 -7.96 -32.26
C SER A 118 12.22 -7.71 -33.74
N ARG A 119 11.71 -6.58 -34.22
CA ARG A 119 11.97 -6.15 -35.59
C ARG A 119 13.48 -6.12 -35.83
N GLU A 120 13.90 -6.72 -36.95
CA GLU A 120 15.31 -6.74 -37.38
C GLU A 120 15.90 -5.32 -37.56
N PHE A 121 15.05 -4.29 -37.56
CA PHE A 121 15.42 -2.89 -37.77
C PHE A 121 16.09 -2.20 -36.58
N TYR A 122 16.06 -2.76 -35.37
CA TYR A 122 16.68 -2.09 -34.22
C TYR A 122 18.17 -2.36 -34.12
N SER A 123 18.92 -1.29 -33.80
CA SER A 123 20.37 -1.35 -33.57
C SER A 123 20.74 -2.28 -32.40
N LYS A 124 21.98 -2.77 -32.41
CA LYS A 124 22.51 -3.59 -31.31
C LYS A 124 22.50 -2.80 -30.00
N GLU A 125 22.75 -1.50 -30.08
CA GLU A 125 22.78 -0.54 -29.00
C GLU A 125 21.39 -0.36 -28.38
N PHE A 126 20.36 -0.16 -29.20
CA PHE A 126 18.98 -0.02 -28.71
C PHE A 126 18.49 -1.30 -28.02
N LYS A 127 18.75 -2.46 -28.63
CA LYS A 127 18.44 -3.76 -28.00
C LYS A 127 19.15 -3.91 -26.66
N SER A 128 20.41 -3.51 -26.58
CA SER A 128 21.19 -3.53 -25.33
C SER A 128 20.60 -2.62 -24.25
N ILE A 129 20.12 -1.42 -24.61
CA ILE A 129 19.42 -0.53 -23.67
C ILE A 129 18.10 -1.15 -23.17
N CYS A 130 17.34 -1.81 -24.05
CA CYS A 130 16.13 -2.52 -23.64
C CYS A 130 16.42 -3.67 -22.67
N PHE A 131 17.48 -4.46 -22.94
CA PHE A 131 17.94 -5.50 -22.01
C PHE A 131 18.40 -4.91 -20.67
N TYR A 132 19.08 -3.76 -20.69
CA TYR A 132 19.44 -3.05 -19.46
C TYR A 132 18.19 -2.72 -18.64
N PHE A 133 17.13 -2.17 -19.22
CA PHE A 133 15.88 -1.88 -18.51
C PHE A 133 15.22 -3.14 -17.95
N VAL A 134 15.15 -4.22 -18.73
CA VAL A 134 14.61 -5.51 -18.27
C VAL A 134 15.40 -6.02 -17.06
N CYS A 135 16.73 -6.09 -17.19
CA CYS A 135 17.60 -6.62 -16.14
C CYS A 135 17.56 -5.74 -14.88
N LYS A 136 17.52 -4.41 -15.05
CA LYS A 136 17.38 -3.47 -13.95
C LYS A 136 16.08 -3.69 -13.20
N VAL A 137 14.94 -3.73 -13.90
CA VAL A 137 13.63 -3.96 -13.28
C VAL A 137 13.58 -5.32 -12.58
N MET A 138 14.10 -6.38 -13.21
CA MET A 138 14.16 -7.70 -12.59
C MET A 138 15.00 -7.70 -11.31
N LYS A 139 16.20 -7.09 -11.35
CA LYS A 139 17.08 -6.99 -10.18
C LYS A 139 16.40 -6.21 -9.07
N GLU A 140 15.87 -5.02 -9.36
CA GLU A 140 15.20 -4.18 -8.37
C GLU A 140 13.98 -4.88 -7.77
N MET A 141 13.09 -5.47 -8.59
CA MET A 141 11.95 -6.23 -8.10
C MET A 141 12.35 -7.41 -7.20
N HIS A 142 13.51 -8.02 -7.44
CA HIS A 142 14.03 -9.11 -6.64
C HIS A 142 14.66 -8.64 -5.34
N THR A 143 15.44 -7.55 -5.37
CA THR A 143 16.20 -7.09 -4.21
C THR A 143 15.41 -6.15 -3.28
N THR A 144 14.36 -5.50 -3.77
CA THR A 144 13.57 -4.54 -2.98
C THR A 144 12.60 -5.27 -2.04
N LEU A 145 12.67 -4.97 -0.75
CA LEU A 145 11.71 -5.44 0.25
C LEU A 145 10.34 -4.77 0.04
N VAL A 146 9.25 -5.48 0.33
CA VAL A 146 7.87 -4.97 0.17
C VAL A 146 7.63 -3.66 0.91
N THR A 147 8.23 -3.54 2.10
CA THR A 147 8.17 -2.36 2.96
C THR A 147 8.76 -1.12 2.31
N ASP A 148 9.74 -1.32 1.42
CA ASP A 148 10.56 -0.26 0.84
C ASP A 148 10.05 0.14 -0.55
N ILE A 149 9.05 -0.59 -1.07
CA ILE A 149 8.41 -0.26 -2.33
C ILE A 149 7.64 1.04 -2.17
N THR A 150 8.07 2.06 -2.90
CA THR A 150 7.36 3.32 -3.02
C THR A 150 6.44 3.32 -4.25
N LYS A 151 5.43 4.22 -4.25
CA LYS A 151 4.58 4.44 -5.42
C LYS A 151 5.40 4.83 -6.65
N HIS A 152 6.44 5.64 -6.46
CA HIS A 152 7.35 6.11 -7.51
C HIS A 152 8.15 4.95 -8.11
N LEU A 153 8.79 4.13 -7.28
CA LEU A 153 9.59 2.99 -7.73
C LEU A 153 8.76 2.01 -8.58
N ARG A 154 7.54 1.70 -8.12
CA ARG A 154 6.60 0.85 -8.88
C ARG A 154 6.22 1.47 -10.22
N GLN A 155 5.99 2.78 -10.27
CA GLN A 155 5.68 3.49 -11.51
C GLN A 155 6.86 3.49 -12.47
N GLN A 156 8.08 3.66 -11.95
CA GLN A 156 9.31 3.55 -12.73
C GLN A 156 9.47 2.16 -13.34
N TRP A 157 9.26 1.08 -12.56
CA TRP A 157 9.24 -0.28 -13.10
C TRP A 157 8.23 -0.39 -14.24
N TYR A 158 6.97 0.00 -13.99
CA TYR A 158 5.90 -0.04 -14.98
C TYR A 158 6.29 0.68 -16.30
N HIS A 159 6.88 1.87 -16.22
CA HIS A 159 7.33 2.61 -17.39
C HIS A 159 8.44 1.87 -18.16
N TYR A 160 9.40 1.27 -17.47
CA TYR A 160 10.45 0.46 -18.10
C TYR A 160 9.88 -0.78 -18.79
N ILE A 161 8.94 -1.50 -18.16
CA ILE A 161 8.29 -2.67 -18.78
C ILE A 161 7.54 -2.24 -20.06
N ILE A 162 6.71 -1.18 -19.97
CA ILE A 162 5.96 -0.65 -21.11
C ILE A 162 6.88 -0.21 -22.23
N PHE A 163 7.95 0.51 -21.91
CA PHE A 163 8.91 0.97 -22.91
C PHE A 163 9.44 -0.21 -23.71
N VAL A 164 9.87 -1.26 -23.03
CA VAL A 164 10.46 -2.44 -23.67
C VAL A 164 9.42 -3.20 -24.50
N GLU A 165 8.21 -3.40 -23.97
CA GLU A 165 7.12 -4.07 -24.67
C GLU A 165 6.73 -3.35 -25.96
N ILE A 166 6.46 -2.04 -25.88
CA ILE A 166 5.93 -1.28 -27.02
C ILE A 166 7.00 -0.99 -28.07
N TYR A 167 8.22 -0.66 -27.64
CA TYR A 167 9.24 -0.14 -28.55
C TYR A 167 10.23 -1.20 -29.03
N ALA A 168 10.48 -2.26 -28.27
CA ALA A 168 11.40 -3.31 -28.69
C ALA A 168 10.69 -4.60 -29.11
N ASP A 169 9.37 -4.71 -28.89
CA ASP A 169 8.59 -5.92 -29.17
C ASP A 169 9.18 -7.15 -28.45
N ILE A 170 9.67 -6.92 -27.24
CA ILE A 170 10.25 -7.94 -26.37
C ILE A 170 9.15 -8.54 -25.51
N GLU A 171 9.10 -9.87 -25.47
CA GLU A 171 8.12 -10.59 -24.66
C GLU A 171 8.41 -10.42 -23.16
N VAL A 172 7.71 -9.50 -22.50
CA VAL A 172 7.87 -9.17 -21.06
C VAL A 172 6.72 -9.67 -20.19
N GLY A 173 5.89 -10.60 -20.68
CA GLY A 173 4.72 -11.12 -19.95
C GLY A 173 5.04 -11.65 -18.56
N PHE A 174 6.18 -12.32 -18.42
CA PHE A 174 6.67 -12.85 -17.15
C PHE A 174 7.04 -11.74 -16.12
N MET A 175 7.48 -10.57 -16.60
CA MET A 175 7.72 -9.41 -15.73
C MET A 175 6.41 -8.77 -15.28
N TRP A 176 5.40 -8.70 -16.16
CA TRP A 176 4.07 -8.21 -15.81
C TRP A 176 3.42 -9.03 -14.71
N GLU A 177 3.56 -10.35 -14.76
CA GLU A 177 3.09 -11.24 -13.70
C GLU A 177 3.78 -10.98 -12.37
N SER A 178 5.10 -10.79 -12.41
CA SER A 178 5.91 -10.48 -11.22
C SER A 178 5.53 -9.13 -10.62
N LEU A 179 5.42 -8.09 -11.43
CA LEU A 179 4.98 -6.76 -11.01
C LEU A 179 3.57 -6.80 -10.42
N ARG A 180 2.65 -7.60 -10.99
CA ARG A 180 1.29 -7.79 -10.47
C ARG A 180 1.29 -8.45 -9.09
N LYS A 181 2.11 -9.49 -8.87
CA LYS A 181 2.27 -10.16 -7.57
C LYS A 181 2.81 -9.18 -6.51
N ILE A 182 3.89 -8.48 -6.84
CA ILE A 182 4.50 -7.48 -5.97
C ILE A 182 3.51 -6.37 -5.61
N THR A 183 2.79 -5.85 -6.60
CA THR A 183 1.78 -4.81 -6.41
C THR A 183 0.66 -5.25 -5.47
N ARG A 184 0.16 -6.48 -5.62
CA ARG A 184 -0.85 -7.04 -4.70
C ARG A 184 -0.34 -7.13 -3.27
N ASN A 185 0.88 -7.61 -3.07
CA ASN A 185 1.48 -7.73 -1.74
C ASN A 185 1.70 -6.36 -1.09
N PHE A 186 2.15 -5.37 -1.87
CA PHE A 186 2.24 -3.98 -1.42
C PHE A 186 0.88 -3.48 -0.91
N TYR A 187 -0.20 -3.65 -1.69
CA TYR A 187 -1.54 -3.22 -1.28
C TYR A 187 -2.03 -3.97 -0.04
N TYR A 188 -1.83 -5.29 0.03
CA TYR A 188 -2.18 -6.07 1.21
C TYR A 188 -1.48 -5.55 2.46
N GLN A 189 -0.19 -5.23 2.36
CA GLN A 189 0.58 -4.68 3.46
C GLN A 189 0.09 -3.28 3.88
N GLN A 190 -0.25 -2.40 2.93
CA GLN A 190 -0.83 -1.09 3.24
C GLN A 190 -2.17 -1.23 3.96
N VAL A 191 -3.04 -2.12 3.48
CA VAL A 191 -4.34 -2.39 4.11
C VAL A 191 -4.16 -2.99 5.50
N SER A 192 -3.25 -3.95 5.69
CA SER A 192 -2.94 -4.54 6.99
C SER A 192 -2.44 -3.49 7.98
N LYS A 193 -1.54 -2.59 7.58
CA LYS A 193 -1.07 -1.47 8.44
C LYS A 193 -2.21 -0.57 8.89
N VAL A 194 -3.12 -0.21 7.98
CA VAL A 194 -4.29 0.64 8.30
C VAL A 194 -5.24 -0.09 9.25
N LEU A 195 -5.48 -1.39 9.02
CA LEU A 195 -6.34 -2.21 9.89
C LEU A 195 -5.72 -2.43 11.27
N GLU A 196 -4.41 -2.63 11.36
CA GLU A 196 -3.74 -2.84 12.65
C GLU A 196 -3.61 -1.55 13.46
N THR A 197 -3.45 -0.40 12.82
CA THR A 197 -3.24 0.86 13.55
C THR A 197 -4.54 1.64 13.71
N GLU A 198 -5.13 2.13 12.60
CA GLU A 198 -6.26 3.04 12.65
C GLU A 198 -7.52 2.37 13.17
N PHE A 199 -7.78 1.13 12.75
CA PHE A 199 -8.99 0.43 13.17
C PHE A 199 -8.90 -0.01 14.65
N LEU A 200 -7.74 -0.50 15.11
CA LEU A 200 -7.54 -0.77 16.53
C LEU A 200 -7.68 0.49 17.38
N MET A 201 -7.08 1.62 16.98
CA MET A 201 -7.24 2.90 17.70
C MET A 201 -8.71 3.35 17.77
N LYS A 202 -9.48 3.18 16.68
CA LYS A 202 -10.91 3.50 16.67
C LYS A 202 -11.71 2.60 17.63
N ILE A 203 -11.37 1.31 17.70
CA ILE A 203 -11.99 0.38 18.65
C ILE A 203 -11.64 0.75 20.09
N GLU A 204 -10.38 1.02 20.40
CA GLU A 204 -9.94 1.41 21.75
C GLU A 204 -10.61 2.70 22.20
N LYS A 205 -10.67 3.71 21.33
CA LYS A 205 -11.41 4.95 21.59
C LYS A 205 -12.89 4.69 21.91
N LYS A 206 -13.58 3.88 21.08
CA LYS A 206 -14.99 3.53 21.35
C LYS A 206 -15.16 2.75 22.65
N LYS A 207 -14.23 1.86 22.99
CA LYS A 207 -14.21 1.12 24.25
C LYS A 207 -14.12 2.08 25.44
N ASP A 208 -13.22 3.06 25.40
CA ASP A 208 -13.04 4.05 26.47
C ASP A 208 -14.26 4.96 26.62
N GLU A 209 -14.87 5.38 25.51
CA GLU A 209 -16.13 6.12 25.51
C GLU A 209 -17.26 5.33 26.20
N LEU A 210 -17.38 4.04 25.92
CA LEU A 210 -18.37 3.15 26.55
C LEU A 210 -18.07 2.94 28.04
N LEU A 211 -16.81 2.73 28.43
CA LEU A 211 -16.41 2.62 29.84
C LEU A 211 -16.75 3.89 30.63
N ASN A 212 -16.53 5.06 30.03
CA ASN A 212 -16.91 6.34 30.62
C ASN A 212 -18.42 6.47 30.81
N LYS A 213 -19.24 6.01 29.83
CA LYS A 213 -20.70 5.99 29.96
C LYS A 213 -21.15 5.04 31.08
N ILE A 214 -20.57 3.84 31.18
CA ILE A 214 -20.85 2.88 32.25
C ILE A 214 -20.53 3.47 33.62
N SER A 215 -19.38 4.14 33.77
CA SER A 215 -18.98 4.81 35.01
C SER A 215 -19.99 5.88 35.43
N LYS A 216 -20.41 6.74 34.49
CA LYS A 216 -21.45 7.75 34.74
C LYS A 216 -22.78 7.14 35.18
N LEU A 217 -23.21 6.05 34.54
CA LEU A 217 -24.45 5.36 34.91
C LEU A 217 -24.37 4.71 36.29
N ARG A 218 -23.24 4.08 36.63
CA ARG A 218 -23.01 3.51 37.97
C ARG A 218 -23.14 4.57 39.06
N LYS A 219 -22.52 5.74 38.87
CA LYS A 219 -22.65 6.86 39.81
C LYS A 219 -24.12 7.28 40.03
N LYS A 220 -24.91 7.38 38.95
CA LYS A 220 -26.34 7.70 39.05
C LYS A 220 -27.12 6.62 39.83
N ILE A 221 -26.82 5.35 39.60
CA ILE A 221 -27.45 4.24 40.35
C ILE A 221 -27.16 4.36 41.84
N ASP A 222 -25.91 4.67 42.22
CA ASP A 222 -25.51 4.85 43.62
C ASP A 222 -26.24 6.04 44.27
N GLU A 223 -26.38 7.15 43.55
CA GLU A 223 -27.15 8.33 44.00
C GLU A 223 -28.63 7.99 44.22
N TYR A 224 -29.27 7.23 43.32
CA TYR A 224 -30.65 6.77 43.49
C TYR A 224 -30.82 5.84 44.68
N ASN A 225 -29.90 4.89 44.86
CA ASN A 225 -29.92 3.94 45.98
C ASN A 225 -29.77 4.66 47.32
N ALA A 226 -28.86 5.64 47.42
CA ALA A 226 -28.73 6.48 48.60
C ALA A 226 -30.01 7.29 48.89
N GLY A 227 -30.64 7.85 47.85
CA GLY A 227 -31.93 8.54 47.98
C GLY A 227 -33.06 7.64 48.46
N LEU A 228 -33.10 6.39 47.99
CA LEU A 228 -34.10 5.40 48.39
C LEU A 228 -33.91 4.96 49.85
N GLU A 229 -32.67 4.75 50.28
CA GLU A 229 -32.33 4.41 51.66
C GLU A 229 -32.67 5.54 52.64
N ASN A 230 -32.40 6.80 52.26
CA ASN A 230 -32.81 7.96 53.04
C ASN A 230 -34.34 8.05 53.19
N ARG A 231 -35.11 7.75 52.14
CA ARG A 231 -36.58 7.70 52.23
C ARG A 231 -37.06 6.59 53.15
N LYS A 232 -36.47 5.39 53.07
CA LYS A 232 -36.79 4.27 53.99
C LYS A 232 -36.61 4.68 55.46
N LYS A 233 -35.48 5.32 55.79
CA LYS A 233 -35.22 5.83 57.14
C LYS A 233 -36.26 6.85 57.60
N LEU A 234 -36.70 7.75 56.72
CA LEU A 234 -37.77 8.70 57.02
C LEU A 234 -39.10 8.00 57.34
N TYR A 235 -39.48 6.97 56.54
CA TYR A 235 -40.68 6.17 56.79
C TYR A 235 -40.60 5.36 58.10
N GLU A 236 -39.44 4.83 58.46
CA GLU A 236 -39.27 4.13 59.74
C GLU A 236 -39.35 5.09 60.94
N CYS A 237 -38.78 6.30 60.81
CA CYS A 237 -38.89 7.34 61.83
C CYS A 237 -40.35 7.81 62.04
N SER A 238 -41.13 7.95 60.96
CA SER A 238 -42.55 8.34 61.08
C SER A 238 -43.39 7.23 61.71
N ARG A 239 -43.12 5.96 61.40
CA ARG A 239 -43.86 4.81 61.96
C ARG A 239 -43.69 4.65 63.48
N LYS A 240 -42.54 5.05 64.06
CA LYS A 240 -42.29 4.96 65.51
C LYS A 240 -42.95 6.08 66.34
N LYS A 241 -43.34 7.20 65.71
CA LYS A 241 -44.14 8.26 66.36
C LYS A 241 -45.62 7.93 66.15
N GLY A 242 -46.29 7.45 67.19
CA GLY A 242 -47.65 6.89 67.16
C GLY A 242 -48.81 7.85 66.85
N THR A 243 -48.72 8.71 65.83
CA THR A 243 -49.85 9.50 65.32
C THR A 243 -50.02 9.31 63.81
N LEU A 244 -50.47 8.11 63.42
CA LEU A 244 -50.80 7.72 62.04
C LEU A 244 -51.82 8.68 61.36
N LYS A 245 -52.54 9.49 62.15
CA LYS A 245 -53.63 10.36 61.70
C LYS A 245 -53.16 11.68 61.07
N GLU A 246 -52.02 12.24 61.50
CA GLU A 246 -51.49 13.51 60.94
C GLU A 246 -50.65 13.29 59.67
N GLY A 247 -50.03 12.12 59.51
CA GLY A 247 -49.23 11.80 58.31
C GLY A 247 -50.07 11.64 57.04
N LEU A 248 -51.28 11.07 57.17
CA LEU A 248 -52.20 10.85 56.05
C LEU A 248 -52.77 12.16 55.46
N GLU A 249 -52.93 13.21 56.27
CA GLU A 249 -53.37 14.53 55.79
C GLU A 249 -52.25 15.27 55.03
N MET A 250 -50.98 15.05 55.39
CA MET A 250 -49.85 15.67 54.69
C MET A 250 -49.57 15.01 53.33
N GLU A 251 -49.71 13.68 53.21
CA GLU A 251 -49.40 12.94 51.98
C GLU A 251 -50.42 13.23 50.84
N ASN A 252 -51.69 13.44 51.19
CA ASN A 252 -52.71 13.90 50.23
C ASN A 252 -52.41 15.30 49.68
N ASN A 253 -51.66 16.14 50.40
CA ASN A 253 -51.35 17.50 49.95
C ASN A 253 -50.13 17.57 49.01
N PHE A 254 -49.21 16.59 49.10
CA PHE A 254 -48.03 16.52 48.23
C PHE A 254 -48.28 15.79 46.91
N ARG A 255 -49.16 14.78 46.89
CA ARG A 255 -49.41 13.94 45.68
C ARG A 255 -49.95 14.71 44.47
N TRP A 256 -50.60 15.86 44.69
CA TRP A 256 -51.18 16.67 43.60
C TRP A 256 -50.26 17.76 43.04
N LYS A 257 -49.12 18.06 43.68
CA LYS A 257 -48.19 19.09 43.17
C LYS A 257 -47.14 18.54 42.20
N SER A 258 -46.73 17.29 42.34
CA SER A 258 -45.69 16.70 41.45
C SER A 258 -46.24 16.09 40.16
N ALA A 259 -47.54 15.83 40.06
CA ALA A 259 -48.17 15.27 38.87
C ALA A 259 -48.38 16.28 37.72
N ARG A 260 -48.12 17.58 37.93
CA ARG A 260 -48.24 18.62 36.89
C ARG A 260 -46.93 18.94 36.15
N ALA A 261 -45.83 18.25 36.47
CA ALA A 261 -44.51 18.55 35.89
C ALA A 261 -43.97 17.45 34.95
N TRP A 262 -44.68 16.33 34.79
CA TRP A 262 -44.34 15.29 33.82
C TRP A 262 -45.27 15.43 32.63
N ASP A 263 -45.07 16.53 31.91
CA ASP A 263 -45.65 16.74 30.60
C ASP A 263 -45.05 15.72 29.64
N ILE A 264 -45.93 14.97 28.99
CA ILE A 264 -45.63 13.88 28.06
C ILE A 264 -45.14 14.54 26.77
N GLY A 265 -43.82 14.72 26.63
CA GLY A 265 -43.29 15.36 25.42
C GLY A 265 -41.85 15.06 25.03
N VAL A 266 -41.02 14.41 25.86
CA VAL A 266 -39.56 14.35 25.60
C VAL A 266 -38.93 12.98 25.89
N PHE A 267 -39.57 11.86 25.52
CA PHE A 267 -38.94 10.54 25.71
C PHE A 267 -38.93 9.62 24.48
N PHE A 268 -39.23 10.12 23.28
CA PHE A 268 -39.23 9.29 22.07
C PHE A 268 -38.45 9.84 20.85
N SER A 269 -37.63 10.87 21.03
CA SER A 269 -36.85 11.48 19.92
C SER A 269 -35.34 11.21 19.97
N GLU A 270 -34.86 10.37 20.88
CA GLU A 270 -33.41 10.16 21.08
C GLU A 270 -32.95 8.72 20.86
N TRP A 271 -33.63 7.99 19.94
CA TRP A 271 -33.20 6.65 19.53
C TRP A 271 -33.12 6.41 18.02
N GLU A 272 -33.26 7.47 17.22
CA GLU A 272 -32.98 7.45 15.77
C GLU A 272 -31.98 8.54 15.42
N ASN A 273 -30.69 8.32 15.73
CA ASN A 273 -29.62 8.78 14.85
C ASN A 273 -28.24 8.33 15.32
N LYS A 274 -27.42 8.00 14.32
CA LYS A 274 -25.98 7.65 14.38
C LYS A 274 -25.67 6.22 14.78
N ASP A 275 -25.62 5.35 13.76
CA ASP A 275 -24.43 4.51 13.49
C ASP A 275 -24.52 3.67 12.18
N SER A 276 -25.28 4.11 11.16
CA SER A 276 -25.44 3.33 9.91
C SER A 276 -24.54 3.73 8.73
N LEU A 277 -23.70 4.77 8.81
CA LEU A 277 -23.07 5.36 7.60
C LEU A 277 -21.54 5.43 7.61
N ASN A 278 -20.83 4.42 8.14
CA ASN A 278 -19.37 4.38 8.01
C ASN A 278 -18.77 3.02 7.62
N LEU A 279 -19.59 2.06 7.19
CA LEU A 279 -19.11 0.78 6.65
C LEU A 279 -19.41 0.58 5.16
N GLU A 280 -20.31 1.36 4.56
CA GLU A 280 -20.59 1.26 3.12
C GLU A 280 -19.46 1.85 2.25
N LEU A 281 -18.68 2.80 2.76
CA LEU A 281 -17.64 3.45 1.94
C LEU A 281 -16.39 2.59 1.72
N ILE A 282 -16.17 1.53 2.51
CA ILE A 282 -15.03 0.60 2.33
C ILE A 282 -15.45 -0.64 1.51
N LEU A 283 -16.75 -0.95 1.45
CA LEU A 283 -17.27 -2.07 0.66
C LEU A 283 -17.59 -1.70 -0.80
N VAL A 284 -17.96 -0.43 -1.08
CA VAL A 284 -18.24 0.02 -2.44
C VAL A 284 -16.98 0.09 -3.32
N GLU A 285 -15.79 0.25 -2.74
CA GLU A 285 -14.52 0.26 -3.50
C GLU A 285 -13.90 -1.13 -3.70
N LEU A 286 -14.48 -2.19 -3.13
CA LEU A 286 -14.02 -3.59 -3.30
C LEU A 286 -15.05 -4.52 -3.95
N GLY A 287 -16.13 -3.97 -4.53
CA GLY A 287 -16.97 -4.66 -5.50
C GLY A 287 -17.65 -5.93 -4.99
N SER A 288 -18.70 -5.78 -4.17
CA SER A 288 -19.81 -6.75 -4.16
C SER A 288 -20.99 -6.23 -3.34
N THR A 289 -22.12 -5.99 -3.99
CA THR A 289 -23.43 -5.81 -3.33
C THR A 289 -24.38 -6.83 -3.92
N ASP A 290 -24.17 -8.12 -3.68
CA ASP A 290 -25.26 -9.09 -3.82
C ASP A 290 -25.06 -10.30 -2.91
N ALA A 291 -25.62 -10.22 -1.71
CA ALA A 291 -25.68 -11.32 -0.75
C ALA A 291 -26.80 -12.30 -1.14
N SER A 292 -26.66 -13.00 -2.27
CA SER A 292 -27.53 -14.17 -2.55
C SER A 292 -27.01 -15.22 -3.53
N LYS A 293 -25.78 -15.11 -4.08
CA LYS A 293 -25.23 -16.13 -4.98
C LYS A 293 -23.83 -16.60 -4.57
N PRO A 294 -23.54 -17.91 -4.65
CA PRO A 294 -22.20 -18.42 -4.40
C PRO A 294 -21.23 -17.88 -5.46
N ILE A 295 -20.10 -17.36 -5.00
CA ILE A 295 -19.04 -16.80 -5.83
C ILE A 295 -18.30 -17.95 -6.53
N THR A 296 -18.67 -18.23 -7.77
CA THR A 296 -17.82 -18.95 -8.73
C THR A 296 -17.31 -17.93 -9.75
N HIS A 297 -16.00 -17.71 -9.75
CA HIS A 297 -15.24 -16.78 -10.59
C HIS A 297 -15.40 -15.28 -10.32
N VAL A 298 -14.37 -14.69 -9.70
CA VAL A 298 -14.11 -13.24 -9.70
C VAL A 298 -13.18 -12.95 -10.88
N SER A 299 -13.73 -12.43 -11.97
CA SER A 299 -12.95 -11.82 -13.06
C SER A 299 -12.75 -10.35 -12.73
N VAL A 300 -11.51 -9.97 -12.41
CA VAL A 300 -11.14 -8.58 -12.18
C VAL A 300 -10.76 -7.97 -13.54
N ASN A 301 -11.65 -7.17 -14.13
CA ASN A 301 -11.32 -6.36 -15.30
C ASN A 301 -10.64 -5.07 -14.85
N PHE A 302 -9.37 -4.89 -15.24
CA PHE A 302 -8.66 -3.62 -15.15
C PHE A 302 -8.25 -3.17 -16.56
N PHE A 303 -8.56 -1.91 -16.87
CA PHE A 303 -8.17 -1.12 -18.04
C PHE A 303 -8.59 -1.64 -19.43
N SER A 304 -9.69 -1.08 -19.96
CA SER A 304 -9.85 -0.92 -21.41
C SER A 304 -9.07 0.33 -21.86
N SER A 305 -8.02 0.13 -22.65
CA SER A 305 -7.36 1.22 -23.39
C SER A 305 -8.34 1.94 -24.31
N PRO A 306 -8.20 3.25 -24.53
CA PRO A 306 -8.89 3.92 -25.62
C PRO A 306 -8.21 3.54 -26.93
N SER A 307 -8.93 2.80 -27.78
CA SER A 307 -8.56 2.64 -29.18
C SER A 307 -8.66 3.99 -29.87
N SER A 308 -7.51 4.62 -30.14
CA SER A 308 -7.44 5.73 -31.09
C SER A 308 -7.61 5.17 -32.50
N VAL A 309 -8.80 5.38 -33.05
CA VAL A 309 -9.04 5.36 -34.49
C VAL A 309 -8.34 6.58 -35.09
N LEU A 310 -7.38 6.36 -35.99
CA LEU A 310 -6.93 7.35 -36.95
C LEU A 310 -6.78 6.67 -38.31
N CYS A 311 -7.18 7.44 -39.33
CA CYS A 311 -7.42 7.10 -40.73
C CYS A 311 -6.30 6.34 -41.45
#